data_AF-A0A941TTS7-F1
#
_entry.id   AF-A0A941TTS7-F1
#
_cell.length_a   1.000
_cell.length_b   1.000
_cell.length_c   1.000
_cell.angle_alpha   90.00
_cell.angle_beta   90.00
_cell.angle_gamma   90.00
#
_symmetry.space_group_name_H-M   'P 1'
#
loop_
_entity.id
_entity.type
_entity.pdbx_description
1 polymer ?
#
loop_
_entity_poly.entity_id
_entity_poly.type
_entity_poly.pdbx_seq_one_letter_code
_entity_poly.pdbx_strand_id
1 'polypeptide(L)'
;MLSRRRPSRILVSSAIAVLAAAGLGIVSQPVGAQSFRVQCPSKTPLHATDTSGPYTGPVIRKGALTATNQQTVDYVDNGGGIKCQQISGGDGFATMGDGTQTYLFGFGPLSGLADQFHGLPGTQPAHIFNQDNSAASVLSQMIAGAPSAATTFNGAIGLVPDVEANNGSGTGGAPLDGHVDPRLIMDVGVMNAEIPAPTMAIDEDDEFFLTLTNVGMIMRPDLFEQHTIHFHGYPNASSFYDGVPDASVAIQIGGSFTYYYLAPDAGTYFWHCHITPPEHLQMGMVGQIFVRPRQNRVPIGSSLYASLNSQQQDLRTKCGADVLCSTPLPKANNGVTQAVDPRALVDSVPQPQMYAYNDGDGSTAYDVEYPIQIHGFDPNFHFVGMTFNPEAFTDMKDKYFLLNGRSYPDTVSPGAMTTQSTDGTLHSSQPLPTIINIPAGGKALLRISSLDVSEYQTLASLGIPMHVIALNARLLRDLAGNDMTYYTNSITLGGGESLDVILDASDTTKYQSGQKFYLYTPNLDHLANDAENFGGLMTEVNICKTVDAVTKTCST
;
A
#
# COMPACT_ATOMS: atom_id res chain seq x y z
N MET A 1 73.66 -39.53 -44.49
CA MET A 1 74.85 -39.61 -43.61
C MET A 1 74.37 -39.67 -42.16
N LEU A 2 74.79 -40.73 -41.44
CA LEU A 2 75.03 -40.88 -39.99
C LEU A 2 74.25 -40.00 -38.99
N SER A 3 73.71 -40.46 -37.85
CA SER A 3 73.97 -41.66 -37.04
C SER A 3 72.91 -41.78 -35.93
N ARG A 4 72.56 -43.02 -35.55
CA ARG A 4 71.74 -43.39 -34.39
C ARG A 4 72.54 -43.27 -33.08
N ARG A 5 71.88 -42.90 -31.96
CA ARG A 5 72.00 -43.56 -30.63
C ARG A 5 70.72 -43.41 -29.80
N ARG A 6 70.11 -44.55 -29.42
CA ARG A 6 69.27 -44.78 -28.21
C ARG A 6 70.21 -45.27 -27.07
N PRO A 7 69.84 -45.44 -25.78
CA PRO A 7 68.52 -45.66 -25.13
C PRO A 7 68.30 -44.72 -23.89
N SER A 8 67.25 -44.71 -23.07
CA SER A 8 66.65 -45.77 -22.23
C SER A 8 65.36 -45.27 -21.56
N ARG A 9 64.33 -46.13 -21.52
CA ARG A 9 63.22 -46.03 -20.55
C ARG A 9 63.70 -46.61 -19.22
N ILE A 10 63.18 -46.11 -18.08
CA ILE A 10 62.62 -46.87 -16.93
C ILE A 10 62.39 -45.93 -15.71
N LEU A 11 61.15 -46.03 -15.15
CA LEU A 11 60.67 -45.66 -13.79
C LEU A 11 60.65 -44.13 -13.43
N VAL A 12 59.69 -43.52 -12.73
CA VAL A 12 58.58 -44.02 -11.89
C VAL A 12 57.63 -42.87 -11.51
N SER A 13 56.34 -43.23 -11.40
CA SER A 13 55.32 -42.68 -10.48
C SER A 13 54.94 -41.20 -10.52
N SER A 14 53.82 -40.94 -11.18
CA SER A 14 52.60 -40.34 -10.59
C SER A 14 52.75 -39.78 -9.17
N ALA A 15 53.12 -38.50 -9.03
CA ALA A 15 53.02 -37.76 -7.77
C ALA A 15 52.52 -36.32 -7.94
N ILE A 16 52.18 -35.89 -9.15
CA ILE A 16 51.83 -34.48 -9.44
C ILE A 16 50.33 -34.28 -9.73
N ALA A 17 49.55 -35.36 -9.85
CA ALA A 17 48.11 -35.27 -10.14
C ALA A 17 47.19 -35.36 -8.90
N VAL A 18 47.72 -35.46 -7.68
CA VAL A 18 46.92 -35.60 -6.44
C VAL A 18 46.92 -34.33 -5.58
N LEU A 19 47.84 -33.38 -5.80
CA LEU A 19 47.91 -32.15 -4.99
C LEU A 19 47.03 -30.99 -5.46
N ALA A 20 46.44 -31.06 -6.66
CA ALA A 20 45.49 -30.04 -7.13
C ALA A 20 44.03 -30.28 -6.67
N ALA A 21 43.73 -31.45 -6.11
CA ALA A 21 42.38 -31.80 -5.63
C ALA A 21 42.18 -31.57 -4.12
N ALA A 22 43.25 -31.28 -3.36
CA ALA A 22 43.19 -31.10 -1.91
C ALA A 22 43.16 -29.63 -1.45
N GLY A 23 43.17 -28.67 -2.38
CA GLY A 23 43.22 -27.23 -2.10
C GLY A 23 41.88 -26.48 -2.20
N LEU A 24 40.79 -27.15 -2.60
CA LEU A 24 39.42 -26.61 -2.50
C LEU A 24 38.78 -27.02 -1.17
N GLY A 25 39.52 -26.85 -0.08
CA GLY A 25 38.95 -26.76 1.28
C GLY A 25 38.64 -25.30 1.61
N ILE A 26 38.04 -24.56 0.69
CA ILE A 26 37.62 -23.18 0.93
C ILE A 26 36.20 -23.27 1.48
N VAL A 27 36.12 -23.25 2.80
CA VAL A 27 34.97 -22.81 3.60
C VAL A 27 33.63 -23.04 2.90
N SER A 28 33.04 -24.23 3.06
CA SER A 28 31.58 -24.32 2.99
C SER A 28 31.06 -23.52 4.18
N GLN A 29 30.93 -22.20 4.02
CA GLN A 29 29.95 -21.48 4.81
C GLN A 29 28.65 -22.24 4.54
N PRO A 30 27.88 -22.66 5.57
CA PRO A 30 26.50 -22.97 5.30
C PRO A 30 25.96 -21.73 4.58
N VAL A 31 25.56 -21.90 3.32
CA VAL A 31 24.61 -20.96 2.74
C VAL A 31 23.42 -21.13 3.65
N GLY A 32 23.27 -20.20 4.61
CA GLY A 32 22.05 -20.15 5.41
C GLY A 32 20.92 -20.20 4.40
N ALA A 33 19.99 -21.15 4.58
CA ALA A 33 18.78 -21.20 3.79
C ALA A 33 18.28 -19.77 3.58
N GLN A 34 17.83 -19.42 2.37
CA GLN A 34 17.21 -18.11 2.13
C GLN A 34 16.13 -17.94 3.19
N SER A 35 16.46 -17.21 4.24
CA SER A 35 15.55 -16.92 5.33
C SER A 35 14.90 -15.66 4.87
N PHE A 36 13.61 -15.75 4.58
CA PHE A 36 12.78 -14.57 4.67
C PHE A 36 13.14 -13.86 5.98
N ARG A 37 13.31 -12.56 5.89
CA ARG A 37 13.54 -11.66 7.00
C ARG A 37 12.52 -10.55 6.90
N VAL A 38 11.85 -10.29 8.02
CA VAL A 38 10.82 -9.26 8.12
C VAL A 38 11.25 -8.32 9.23
N GLN A 39 11.34 -7.03 8.92
CA GLN A 39 11.90 -6.05 9.85
C GLN A 39 10.90 -4.93 10.13
N CYS A 40 10.73 -4.64 11.42
CA CYS A 40 9.98 -3.50 11.89
C CYS A 40 10.60 -3.02 13.21
N PRO A 41 11.37 -1.91 13.21
CA PRO A 41 11.95 -1.38 14.43
C PRO A 41 10.88 -0.94 15.43
N SER A 42 11.07 -1.24 16.71
CA SER A 42 10.19 -0.72 17.78
C SER A 42 10.51 0.72 18.19
N LYS A 43 11.64 1.24 17.72
CA LYS A 43 12.13 2.61 17.90
C LYS A 43 13.18 2.93 16.86
N THR A 44 13.34 4.22 16.56
CA THR A 44 14.40 4.76 15.71
C THR A 44 15.00 6.01 16.38
N PRO A 45 16.04 6.62 15.81
CA PRO A 45 16.51 7.93 16.26
C PRO A 45 15.47 9.06 16.11
N LEU A 46 14.52 8.93 15.16
CA LEU A 46 13.46 9.92 14.91
C LEU A 46 12.27 9.72 15.86
N HIS A 47 11.88 8.47 16.11
CA HIS A 47 10.72 8.12 16.92
C HIS A 47 11.12 7.18 18.06
N ALA A 48 10.99 7.70 19.29
CA ALA A 48 11.28 6.93 20.50
C ALA A 48 10.14 5.94 20.84
N THR A 49 8.95 6.16 20.28
CA THR A 49 7.77 5.31 20.38
C THR A 49 7.26 4.97 18.98
N ASP A 50 6.62 3.82 18.80
CA ASP A 50 6.07 3.39 17.51
C ASP A 50 4.66 3.94 17.23
N THR A 51 3.94 4.42 18.24
CA THR A 51 2.62 5.04 18.09
C THR A 51 2.72 6.52 17.78
N SER A 52 2.03 6.97 16.72
CA SER A 52 1.87 8.40 16.43
C SER A 52 1.07 9.09 17.54
N GLY A 53 1.50 10.28 17.93
CA GLY A 53 0.92 11.09 18.99
C GLY A 53 0.48 12.48 18.50
N PRO A 54 0.02 13.35 19.42
CA PRO A 54 -0.32 14.73 19.08
C PRO A 54 0.88 15.45 18.46
N TYR A 55 0.62 16.32 17.48
CA TYR A 55 1.69 17.13 16.90
C TYR A 55 2.29 18.09 17.92
N THR A 56 3.61 18.02 18.11
CA THR A 56 4.35 18.79 19.14
C THR A 56 5.24 19.89 18.57
N GLY A 57 5.40 19.99 17.25
CA GLY A 57 6.25 21.00 16.60
C GLY A 57 7.23 20.41 15.58
N PRO A 58 8.18 21.21 15.04
CA PRO A 58 9.14 20.74 14.04
C PRO A 58 10.12 19.72 14.63
N VAL A 59 10.66 18.83 13.79
CA VAL A 59 11.77 17.97 14.22
C VAL A 59 13.03 18.81 14.37
N ILE A 60 13.60 18.79 15.57
CA ILE A 60 14.83 19.52 15.91
C ILE A 60 15.89 18.52 16.31
N ARG A 61 17.06 18.62 15.68
CA ARG A 61 18.23 17.84 16.08
C ARG A 61 18.70 18.25 17.48
N LYS A 62 18.96 17.27 18.34
CA LYS A 62 19.49 17.45 19.69
C LYS A 62 21.03 17.32 19.66
N GLY A 63 21.73 18.37 20.07
CA GLY A 63 23.21 18.40 20.20
C GLY A 63 23.99 18.81 18.95
N ALA A 64 25.26 19.18 19.15
CA ALA A 64 26.18 19.61 18.08
C ALA A 64 26.97 18.43 17.48
N LEU A 65 27.26 18.47 16.18
CA LEU A 65 28.22 17.57 15.53
C LEU A 65 29.61 17.78 16.15
N THR A 66 30.10 16.83 16.94
CA THR A 66 31.51 16.80 17.31
C THR A 66 32.29 15.98 16.27
N ALA A 67 33.52 16.39 15.94
CA ALA A 67 34.33 15.84 14.84
C ALA A 67 34.75 14.36 15.02
N THR A 68 34.24 13.68 16.04
CA THR A 68 34.46 12.26 16.33
C THR A 68 33.13 11.50 16.16
N ASN A 69 33.03 10.75 15.07
CA ASN A 69 31.84 10.07 14.50
C ASN A 69 31.11 9.01 15.38
N GLN A 70 30.78 9.29 16.65
CA GLN A 70 30.09 8.31 17.51
C GLN A 70 29.06 8.92 18.48
N GLN A 71 28.37 10.00 18.10
CA GLN A 71 27.17 10.42 18.84
C GLN A 71 25.91 9.98 18.11
N THR A 72 25.04 9.27 18.83
CA THR A 72 23.64 9.04 18.47
C THR A 72 23.01 10.41 18.22
N VAL A 73 22.55 10.65 17.00
CA VAL A 73 21.85 11.89 16.67
C VAL A 73 20.43 11.72 17.20
N ASP A 74 20.18 12.25 18.39
CA ASP A 74 18.84 12.31 18.95
C ASP A 74 18.04 13.42 18.25
N TYR A 75 16.75 13.20 18.03
CA TYR A 75 15.82 14.20 17.53
C TYR A 75 14.73 14.50 18.57
N VAL A 76 14.17 15.70 18.52
CA VAL A 76 12.91 16.01 19.19
C VAL A 76 11.79 15.42 18.35
N ASP A 77 11.08 14.46 18.93
CA ASP A 77 9.93 13.80 18.32
C ASP A 77 8.80 14.83 18.08
N ASN A 78 8.30 14.86 16.85
CA ASN A 78 7.19 15.72 16.42
C ASN A 78 5.82 15.04 16.59
N GLY A 79 5.79 13.85 17.17
CA GLY A 79 4.59 13.03 17.35
C GLY A 79 4.30 12.10 16.16
N GLY A 80 5.23 11.94 15.21
CA GLY A 80 5.16 10.83 14.25
C GLY A 80 5.40 9.48 14.94
N GLY A 81 5.10 8.38 14.24
CA GLY A 81 5.28 7.02 14.72
C GLY A 81 6.06 6.13 13.74
N ILE A 82 6.05 4.83 14.01
CA ILE A 82 6.63 3.82 13.13
C ILE A 82 5.50 2.92 12.63
N LYS A 83 5.34 2.85 11.31
CA LYS A 83 4.38 1.99 10.63
C LYS A 83 5.11 0.88 9.90
N CYS A 84 4.51 -0.30 9.90
CA CYS A 84 5.07 -1.48 9.27
C CYS A 84 3.99 -2.27 8.53
N GLN A 85 4.37 -2.88 7.42
CA GLN A 85 3.51 -3.80 6.68
C GLN A 85 4.33 -4.88 5.99
N GLN A 86 3.77 -6.08 5.88
CA GLN A 86 4.33 -7.18 5.11
C GLN A 86 3.31 -7.59 4.05
N ILE A 87 3.79 -7.79 2.82
CA ILE A 87 3.00 -8.27 1.69
C ILE A 87 3.73 -9.40 0.97
N SER A 88 2.98 -10.28 0.32
CA SER A 88 3.51 -11.27 -0.62
C SER A 88 3.43 -10.76 -2.05
N GLY A 89 4.32 -11.22 -2.93
CA GLY A 89 4.10 -11.21 -4.39
C GLY A 89 3.87 -12.64 -4.86
N GLY A 90 2.74 -12.89 -5.52
CA GLY A 90 2.30 -14.20 -5.97
C GLY A 90 1.20 -14.12 -7.03
N ASP A 91 0.43 -15.19 -7.20
CA ASP A 91 -0.65 -15.30 -8.18
C ASP A 91 -2.01 -15.57 -7.52
N GLY A 92 -3.08 -15.58 -8.31
CA GLY A 92 -4.44 -15.83 -7.82
C GLY A 92 -5.50 -15.69 -8.91
N PHE A 93 -6.75 -15.52 -8.50
CA PHE A 93 -7.89 -15.28 -9.38
C PHE A 93 -8.81 -14.20 -8.80
N ALA A 94 -9.47 -13.43 -9.65
CA ALA A 94 -10.59 -12.56 -9.30
C ALA A 94 -11.85 -12.93 -10.10
N THR A 95 -13.02 -12.64 -9.56
CA THR A 95 -14.30 -12.86 -10.24
C THR A 95 -14.81 -11.53 -10.78
N MET A 96 -15.01 -11.45 -12.08
CA MET A 96 -15.50 -10.25 -12.76
C MET A 96 -17.02 -10.13 -12.62
N GLY A 97 -17.58 -8.96 -12.97
CA GLY A 97 -18.99 -8.63 -12.76
C GLY A 97 -20.01 -9.48 -13.52
N ASP A 98 -19.58 -10.27 -14.51
CA ASP A 98 -20.37 -11.26 -15.25
C ASP A 98 -20.21 -12.69 -14.68
N GLY A 99 -19.39 -12.86 -13.64
CA GLY A 99 -19.04 -14.14 -13.03
C GLY A 99 -17.82 -14.84 -13.64
N THR A 100 -17.16 -14.25 -14.65
CA THR A 100 -15.94 -14.81 -15.26
C THR A 100 -14.79 -14.78 -14.26
N GLN A 101 -14.08 -15.90 -14.10
CA GLN A 101 -12.85 -15.96 -13.31
C GLN A 101 -11.64 -15.56 -14.16
N THR A 102 -10.88 -14.60 -13.66
CA THR A 102 -9.72 -14.03 -14.34
C THR A 102 -8.46 -14.31 -13.53
N TYR A 103 -7.47 -14.95 -14.15
CA TYR A 103 -6.16 -15.21 -13.55
C TYR A 103 -5.39 -13.90 -13.37
N LEU A 104 -4.67 -13.74 -12.25
CA LEU A 104 -3.96 -12.50 -11.95
C LEU A 104 -2.63 -12.76 -11.25
N PHE A 105 -1.71 -11.82 -11.42
CA PHE A 105 -0.57 -11.62 -10.52
C PHE A 105 -0.99 -10.56 -9.51
N GLY A 106 -0.47 -10.63 -8.29
CA GLY A 106 -0.83 -9.59 -7.35
C GLY A 106 -0.02 -9.63 -6.08
N PHE A 107 -0.32 -8.63 -5.26
CA PHE A 107 0.19 -8.57 -3.92
C PHE A 107 -0.87 -9.06 -2.95
N GLY A 108 -0.46 -9.91 -2.01
CA GLY A 108 -1.31 -10.41 -0.95
C GLY A 108 -0.91 -9.87 0.41
N PRO A 109 -1.84 -9.74 1.36
CA PRO A 109 -1.50 -9.28 2.69
C PRO A 109 -0.81 -10.37 3.52
N LEU A 110 0.29 -10.01 4.19
CA LEU A 110 0.98 -10.83 5.19
C LEU A 110 1.05 -10.12 6.56
N SER A 111 0.29 -9.05 6.75
CA SER A 111 0.08 -8.37 8.03
C SER A 111 -1.19 -7.50 7.95
N GLY A 112 -1.68 -7.04 9.09
CA GLY A 112 -2.88 -6.18 9.15
C GLY A 112 -4.14 -6.86 8.61
N LEU A 113 -4.21 -8.19 8.74
CA LEU A 113 -5.23 -9.02 8.10
C LEU A 113 -6.65 -8.73 8.60
N ALA A 114 -6.83 -8.52 9.91
CA ALA A 114 -8.13 -8.18 10.48
C ALA A 114 -8.61 -6.78 10.06
N ASP A 115 -7.68 -5.84 9.96
CA ASP A 115 -7.98 -4.47 9.52
C ASP A 115 -8.37 -4.45 8.05
N GLN A 116 -7.61 -5.14 7.19
CA GLN A 116 -7.90 -5.24 5.76
C GLN A 116 -9.23 -5.92 5.46
N PHE A 117 -9.60 -6.93 6.24
CA PHE A 117 -10.93 -7.56 6.14
C PHE A 117 -12.07 -6.56 6.34
N HIS A 118 -11.88 -5.56 7.21
CA HIS A 118 -12.84 -4.49 7.46
C HIS A 118 -12.65 -3.27 6.52
N GLY A 119 -11.86 -3.41 5.46
CA GLY A 119 -11.58 -2.32 4.50
C GLY A 119 -10.70 -1.21 5.07
N LEU A 120 -9.96 -1.48 6.16
CA LEU A 120 -9.00 -0.56 6.74
C LEU A 120 -7.60 -0.80 6.16
N PRO A 121 -6.70 0.21 6.22
CA PRO A 121 -5.32 0.05 5.78
C PRO A 121 -4.56 -1.04 6.55
N GLY A 122 -3.73 -1.82 5.84
CA GLY A 122 -2.97 -2.94 6.40
C GLY A 122 -1.69 -2.55 7.17
N THR A 123 -1.34 -1.27 7.20
CA THR A 123 -0.20 -0.71 7.93
C THR A 123 -0.45 -0.73 9.44
N GLN A 124 0.50 -1.29 10.19
CA GLN A 124 0.37 -1.50 11.64
C GLN A 124 1.48 -0.77 12.42
N PRO A 125 1.23 -0.33 13.66
CA PRO A 125 2.30 0.11 14.54
C PRO A 125 3.21 -1.08 14.92
N ALA A 126 4.46 -0.80 15.27
CA ALA A 126 5.47 -1.83 15.48
C ALA A 126 5.11 -2.87 16.56
N HIS A 127 4.41 -2.49 17.62
CA HIS A 127 3.98 -3.40 18.69
C HIS A 127 2.85 -4.35 18.28
N ILE A 128 2.06 -3.98 17.26
CA ILE A 128 1.08 -4.89 16.66
C ILE A 128 1.75 -5.76 15.61
N PHE A 129 2.64 -5.17 14.79
CA PHE A 129 3.36 -5.88 13.75
C PHE A 129 4.28 -6.98 14.32
N ASN A 130 5.05 -6.67 15.36
CA ASN A 130 6.03 -7.56 16.01
C ASN A 130 5.38 -8.47 17.07
N GLN A 131 4.31 -9.17 16.71
CA GLN A 131 3.70 -10.19 17.57
C GLN A 131 4.22 -11.58 17.20
N ASP A 132 4.57 -12.37 18.21
CA ASP A 132 4.96 -13.77 18.06
C ASP A 132 3.75 -14.61 17.59
N ASN A 133 3.90 -15.30 16.47
CA ASN A 133 2.88 -16.20 15.92
C ASN A 133 3.24 -17.70 15.99
N SER A 134 4.25 -18.08 16.78
CA SER A 134 4.69 -19.46 17.01
C SER A 134 3.66 -20.33 17.74
N ALA A 135 2.70 -19.71 18.45
CA ALA A 135 1.58 -20.42 19.05
C ALA A 135 0.52 -20.73 17.98
N ALA A 136 0.19 -22.01 17.83
CA ALA A 136 -0.72 -22.61 16.84
C ALA A 136 -2.15 -22.01 16.69
N SER A 137 -2.51 -20.90 17.37
CA SER A 137 -3.81 -20.24 17.24
C SER A 137 -3.97 -19.46 15.93
N VAL A 138 -2.88 -18.95 15.34
CA VAL A 138 -2.91 -18.17 14.08
C VAL A 138 -3.28 -19.07 12.89
N LEU A 139 -2.67 -20.25 12.80
CA LEU A 139 -2.96 -21.30 11.78
C LEU A 139 -4.40 -21.84 11.82
N SER A 140 -5.01 -21.92 13.01
CA SER A 140 -6.39 -22.41 13.15
C SER A 140 -7.46 -21.40 12.69
N GLN A 141 -7.07 -20.14 12.53
CA GLN A 141 -7.93 -19.01 12.12
C GLN A 141 -7.64 -18.53 10.68
N MET A 142 -6.55 -18.99 10.07
CA MET A 142 -6.15 -18.63 8.72
C MET A 142 -6.48 -19.77 7.77
N ILE A 143 -7.54 -19.58 6.99
CA ILE A 143 -7.76 -20.36 5.78
C ILE A 143 -6.75 -19.81 4.76
N ALA A 144 -6.12 -20.69 3.97
CA ALA A 144 -5.23 -20.30 2.89
C ALA A 144 -5.83 -19.10 2.11
N GLY A 145 -5.05 -18.03 2.00
CA GLY A 145 -5.32 -16.82 1.23
C GLY A 145 -6.64 -16.07 1.46
N ALA A 146 -7.15 -15.99 2.70
CA ALA A 146 -8.08 -14.91 3.05
C ALA A 146 -8.13 -14.65 4.57
N PRO A 147 -8.06 -13.39 5.02
CA PRO A 147 -8.63 -13.08 6.32
C PRO A 147 -10.14 -13.36 6.27
N SER A 148 -10.63 -14.19 7.19
CA SER A 148 -12.07 -14.35 7.43
C SER A 148 -12.56 -13.31 8.45
N ALA A 149 -13.88 -13.14 8.57
CA ALA A 149 -14.49 -12.34 9.65
C ALA A 149 -14.10 -12.78 11.07
N ALA A 150 -13.56 -14.01 11.23
CA ALA A 150 -13.06 -14.51 12.50
C ALA A 150 -11.59 -14.11 12.78
N THR A 151 -10.90 -13.52 11.80
CA THR A 151 -9.50 -13.12 11.92
C THR A 151 -9.40 -11.91 12.83
N THR A 152 -8.59 -12.03 13.88
CA THR A 152 -8.30 -10.95 14.83
C THR A 152 -6.82 -10.57 14.84
N PHE A 153 -6.01 -11.26 14.04
CA PHE A 153 -4.57 -11.10 14.00
C PHE A 153 -4.16 -10.02 12.99
N ASN A 154 -3.35 -9.05 13.44
CA ASN A 154 -2.80 -7.98 12.60
C ASN A 154 -1.26 -8.00 12.52
N GLY A 155 -0.58 -8.87 13.28
CA GLY A 155 0.87 -8.99 13.21
C GLY A 155 1.39 -9.51 11.88
N ALA A 156 2.71 -9.51 11.71
CA ALA A 156 3.33 -10.06 10.50
C ALA A 156 3.31 -11.60 10.51
N ILE A 157 3.00 -12.19 9.35
CA ILE A 157 2.95 -13.64 9.15
C ILE A 157 4.37 -14.21 9.09
N GLY A 158 4.56 -15.32 9.80
CA GLY A 158 5.83 -16.01 9.90
C GLY A 158 6.76 -15.51 11.02
N LEU A 159 6.56 -14.34 11.63
CA LEU A 159 7.41 -13.88 12.75
C LEU A 159 7.42 -14.83 13.96
N VAL A 160 8.52 -15.57 14.11
CA VAL A 160 8.75 -16.52 15.21
C VAL A 160 10.04 -16.18 15.95
N PRO A 161 10.13 -16.49 17.26
CA PRO A 161 11.36 -16.27 18.03
C PRO A 161 12.55 -17.02 17.42
N ASP A 162 13.70 -16.36 17.32
CA ASP A 162 14.92 -17.00 16.80
C ASP A 162 15.47 -18.01 17.81
N VAL A 163 15.21 -19.30 17.56
CA VAL A 163 15.66 -20.41 18.42
C VAL A 163 17.19 -20.53 18.47
N GLU A 164 17.90 -20.02 17.45
CA GLU A 164 19.36 -20.03 17.36
C GLU A 164 19.99 -18.85 18.11
N ALA A 165 19.29 -17.72 18.24
CA ALA A 165 19.72 -16.57 19.05
C ALA A 165 19.94 -16.92 20.54
N ASN A 166 19.34 -18.02 21.01
CA ASN A 166 19.46 -18.52 22.39
C ASN A 166 20.44 -19.70 22.55
N ASN A 167 21.48 -19.83 21.71
CA ASN A 167 22.46 -20.94 21.75
C ASN A 167 21.80 -22.33 21.76
N GLY A 168 20.69 -22.51 21.04
CA GLY A 168 19.96 -23.78 20.95
C GLY A 168 19.27 -24.23 22.26
N SER A 169 19.11 -23.34 23.25
CA SER A 169 18.50 -23.69 24.55
C SER A 169 16.97 -23.77 24.53
N GLY A 170 16.31 -23.52 23.39
CA GLY A 170 14.91 -23.88 23.13
C GLY A 170 13.86 -23.36 24.13
N THR A 171 14.19 -22.35 24.94
CA THR A 171 13.29 -21.83 25.96
C THR A 171 12.75 -20.47 25.52
N GLY A 172 11.42 -20.32 25.60
CA GLY A 172 10.68 -19.12 25.22
C GLY A 172 11.29 -17.88 25.85
N GLY A 173 11.54 -16.87 25.02
CA GLY A 173 12.29 -15.65 25.39
C GLY A 173 13.36 -15.24 24.39
N ALA A 174 13.54 -15.95 23.26
CA ALA A 174 14.33 -15.44 22.15
C ALA A 174 13.67 -14.17 21.58
N PRO A 175 14.46 -13.12 21.27
CA PRO A 175 13.91 -11.92 20.66
C PRO A 175 13.37 -12.23 19.26
N LEU A 176 12.30 -11.54 18.86
CA LEU A 176 11.94 -11.42 17.45
C LEU A 176 12.97 -10.50 16.80
N ASP A 177 13.94 -11.09 16.10
CA ASP A 177 15.02 -10.38 15.38
C ASP A 177 14.72 -10.22 13.87
N GLY A 178 13.49 -10.56 13.48
CA GLY A 178 13.04 -10.64 12.10
C GLY A 178 13.24 -12.00 11.43
N HIS A 179 13.70 -13.02 12.15
CA HIS A 179 13.58 -14.41 11.70
C HIS A 179 12.11 -14.82 11.55
N VAL A 180 11.82 -15.64 10.54
CA VAL A 180 10.46 -16.09 10.25
C VAL A 180 10.41 -17.57 9.91
N ASP A 181 9.25 -18.19 10.13
CA ASP A 181 8.87 -19.49 9.58
C ASP A 181 8.42 -19.31 8.11
N PRO A 182 9.23 -19.77 7.13
CA PRO A 182 8.89 -19.63 5.72
C PRO A 182 7.61 -20.33 5.33
N ARG A 183 7.25 -21.42 6.03
CA ARG A 183 6.06 -22.20 5.69
C ARG A 183 4.79 -21.37 5.83
N LEU A 184 4.67 -20.61 6.93
CA LEU A 184 3.49 -19.76 7.16
C LEU A 184 3.35 -18.68 6.09
N ILE A 185 4.48 -18.07 5.70
CA ILE A 185 4.49 -17.04 4.67
C ILE A 185 4.07 -17.62 3.30
N MET A 186 4.55 -18.81 2.96
CA MET A 186 4.17 -19.47 1.71
C MET A 186 2.71 -19.93 1.75
N ASP A 187 2.27 -20.60 2.82
CA ASP A 187 0.91 -21.14 2.97
C ASP A 187 -0.16 -20.02 2.94
N VAL A 188 0.15 -18.83 3.45
CA VAL A 188 -0.77 -17.67 3.46
C VAL A 188 -0.62 -16.80 2.21
N GLY A 189 0.61 -16.60 1.74
CA GLY A 189 0.92 -15.63 0.69
C GLY A 189 0.71 -16.17 -0.74
N VAL A 190 0.81 -17.48 -0.94
CA VAL A 190 0.60 -18.13 -2.25
C VAL A 190 -0.90 -18.15 -2.56
N MET A 191 -1.28 -17.91 -3.82
CA MET A 191 -2.68 -17.82 -4.27
C MET A 191 -3.51 -16.67 -3.68
N ASN A 192 -2.89 -15.78 -2.90
CA ASN A 192 -3.57 -14.70 -2.17
C ASN A 192 -3.40 -13.33 -2.85
N ALA A 193 -3.33 -13.32 -4.17
CA ALA A 193 -3.18 -12.08 -4.92
C ALA A 193 -4.50 -11.29 -4.92
N GLU A 194 -4.42 -10.00 -4.56
CA GLU A 194 -5.56 -9.09 -4.48
C GLU A 194 -5.49 -8.00 -5.55
N ILE A 195 -6.66 -7.58 -6.06
CA ILE A 195 -6.86 -6.40 -6.90
C ILE A 195 -7.97 -5.52 -6.28
N PRO A 196 -7.67 -4.28 -5.83
CA PRO A 196 -6.34 -3.71 -5.67
C PRO A 196 -5.52 -4.48 -4.64
N ALA A 197 -4.20 -4.35 -4.71
CA ALA A 197 -3.30 -4.79 -3.67
C ALA A 197 -3.64 -4.14 -2.30
N PRO A 198 -3.16 -4.72 -1.17
CA PRO A 198 -3.38 -4.22 0.17
C PRO A 198 -3.28 -2.70 0.31
N THR A 199 -4.37 -2.06 0.73
CA THR A 199 -4.37 -0.61 0.94
C THR A 199 -3.44 -0.23 2.08
N MET A 200 -2.66 0.82 1.87
CA MET A 200 -1.75 1.35 2.88
C MET A 200 -2.15 2.77 3.25
N ALA A 201 -1.98 3.14 4.52
CA ALA A 201 -2.14 4.52 4.95
C ALA A 201 -1.23 4.85 6.11
N ILE A 202 -0.53 5.96 5.99
CA ILE A 202 0.37 6.46 7.03
C ILE A 202 0.00 7.91 7.34
N ASP A 203 0.51 8.45 8.44
CA ASP A 203 0.35 9.86 8.76
C ASP A 203 1.64 10.61 8.37
N GLU A 204 1.52 11.90 8.00
CA GLU A 204 2.71 12.76 7.87
C GLU A 204 3.57 12.62 9.14
N ASP A 205 4.88 12.66 8.96
CA ASP A 205 5.91 12.45 9.99
C ASP A 205 6.19 11.00 10.41
N ASP A 206 5.43 9.99 9.96
CA ASP A 206 5.74 8.60 10.27
C ASP A 206 7.00 8.09 9.52
N GLU A 207 7.72 7.13 10.12
CA GLU A 207 8.62 6.23 9.39
C GLU A 207 7.87 4.96 8.98
N PHE A 208 8.07 4.50 7.73
CA PHE A 208 7.36 3.36 7.17
C PHE A 208 8.32 2.26 6.68
N PHE A 209 8.13 1.05 7.20
CA PHE A 209 8.88 -0.16 6.85
C PHE A 209 7.97 -1.16 6.13
N LEU A 210 8.22 -1.39 4.85
CA LEU A 210 7.41 -2.27 4.01
C LEU A 210 8.23 -3.48 3.58
N THR A 211 7.79 -4.68 3.95
CA THR A 211 8.47 -5.91 3.53
C THR A 211 7.71 -6.59 2.38
N LEU A 212 8.37 -6.73 1.23
CA LEU A 212 7.90 -7.61 0.14
C LEU A 212 8.51 -8.99 0.32
N THR A 213 7.69 -10.03 0.32
CA THR A 213 8.12 -11.42 0.24
C THR A 213 7.66 -12.04 -1.07
N ASN A 214 8.57 -12.41 -1.97
CA ASN A 214 8.19 -13.06 -3.23
C ASN A 214 8.01 -14.56 -2.97
N VAL A 215 6.75 -15.00 -2.93
CA VAL A 215 6.38 -16.41 -2.67
C VAL A 215 6.29 -17.24 -3.96
N GLY A 216 6.45 -16.60 -5.12
CA GLY A 216 6.34 -17.24 -6.42
C GLY A 216 4.90 -17.54 -6.81
N MET A 217 4.76 -18.20 -7.97
CA MET A 217 3.49 -18.48 -8.63
C MET A 217 3.25 -19.99 -8.63
N ILE A 218 2.14 -20.45 -8.03
CA ILE A 218 1.81 -21.88 -8.02
C ILE A 218 1.02 -22.31 -9.26
N MET A 219 0.29 -21.37 -9.87
CA MET A 219 -0.47 -21.55 -11.10
C MET A 219 0.44 -21.56 -12.32
N ARG A 220 1.50 -20.77 -12.27
CA ARG A 220 2.56 -20.68 -13.29
C ARG A 220 3.93 -20.99 -12.68
N PRO A 221 4.17 -22.24 -12.23
CA PRO A 221 5.44 -22.61 -11.57
C PRO A 221 6.65 -22.55 -12.50
N ASP A 222 6.42 -22.36 -13.80
CA ASP A 222 7.44 -22.12 -14.81
C ASP A 222 7.92 -20.66 -14.88
N LEU A 223 7.18 -19.72 -14.26
CA LEU A 223 7.54 -18.31 -14.18
C LEU A 223 8.41 -18.04 -12.94
N PHE A 224 9.66 -17.65 -13.18
CA PHE A 224 10.63 -17.29 -12.14
C PHE A 224 10.74 -15.77 -11.97
N GLU A 225 9.60 -15.10 -11.95
CA GLU A 225 9.58 -13.65 -11.98
C GLU A 225 9.98 -13.02 -10.67
N GLN A 226 10.68 -11.90 -10.81
CA GLN A 226 10.98 -11.01 -9.71
C GLN A 226 9.77 -10.12 -9.47
N HIS A 227 9.71 -9.53 -8.28
CA HIS A 227 8.80 -8.42 -8.01
C HIS A 227 9.52 -7.28 -7.29
N THR A 228 8.98 -6.07 -7.41
CA THR A 228 9.43 -4.86 -6.73
C THR A 228 8.25 -4.06 -6.21
N ILE A 229 8.51 -3.01 -5.43
CA ILE A 229 7.51 -2.03 -5.02
C ILE A 229 8.01 -0.65 -5.41
N HIS A 230 7.36 -0.04 -6.40
CA HIS A 230 7.62 1.34 -6.81
C HIS A 230 6.43 2.23 -6.43
N PHE A 231 6.71 3.39 -5.84
CA PHE A 231 5.71 4.39 -5.48
C PHE A 231 5.77 5.58 -6.43
N HIS A 232 4.64 5.94 -7.05
CA HIS A 232 4.55 7.15 -7.86
C HIS A 232 4.28 8.39 -6.98
N GLY A 233 5.04 9.46 -7.23
CA GLY A 233 4.92 10.72 -6.50
C GLY A 233 5.56 10.73 -5.11
N TYR A 234 6.08 9.60 -4.64
CA TYR A 234 6.62 9.44 -3.30
C TYR A 234 8.12 9.78 -3.26
N PRO A 235 8.57 10.81 -2.54
CA PRO A 235 9.99 11.10 -2.35
C PRO A 235 10.65 9.98 -1.53
N ASN A 236 11.29 9.04 -2.22
CA ASN A 236 12.00 7.94 -1.59
C ASN A 236 13.23 8.43 -0.80
N ALA A 237 13.50 7.81 0.35
CA ALA A 237 14.65 8.15 1.18
C ALA A 237 16.00 7.92 0.46
N SER A 238 16.01 7.02 -0.51
CA SER A 238 17.13 6.69 -1.38
C SER A 238 16.61 6.04 -2.66
N SER A 239 17.33 6.21 -3.79
CA SER A 239 17.02 5.49 -5.03
C SER A 239 17.08 3.96 -4.87
N PHE A 240 17.80 3.48 -3.86
CA PHE A 240 17.87 2.05 -3.53
C PHE A 240 16.50 1.48 -3.10
N TYR A 241 15.60 2.31 -2.59
CA TYR A 241 14.23 1.93 -2.18
C TYR A 241 13.17 2.32 -3.23
N ASP A 242 13.59 2.73 -4.43
CA ASP A 242 12.66 3.23 -5.44
C ASP A 242 11.82 2.14 -6.12
N GLY A 243 12.28 0.90 -6.11
CA GLY A 243 11.57 -0.23 -6.73
C GLY A 243 11.70 -0.32 -8.25
N VAL A 244 12.40 0.61 -8.91
CA VAL A 244 12.81 0.48 -10.32
C VAL A 244 14.00 -0.49 -10.39
N PRO A 245 13.89 -1.65 -11.04
CA PRO A 245 14.86 -2.75 -10.91
C PRO A 245 16.27 -2.39 -11.39
N ASP A 246 16.42 -1.45 -12.33
CA ASP A 246 17.72 -1.02 -12.84
C ASP A 246 18.54 -0.20 -11.82
N ALA A 247 17.87 0.40 -10.84
CA ALA A 247 18.47 1.30 -9.85
C ALA A 247 18.22 0.86 -8.39
N SER A 248 17.40 -0.17 -8.18
CA SER A 248 16.98 -0.69 -6.87
C SER A 248 17.08 -2.22 -6.80
N VAL A 249 16.45 -2.83 -5.79
CA VAL A 249 16.49 -4.28 -5.57
C VAL A 249 15.26 -4.94 -6.20
N ALA A 250 15.50 -5.94 -7.05
CA ALA A 250 14.48 -6.88 -7.52
C ALA A 250 14.46 -8.14 -6.65
N ILE A 251 13.28 -8.52 -6.14
CA ILE A 251 13.16 -9.61 -5.17
C ILE A 251 12.89 -10.92 -5.91
N GLN A 252 13.85 -11.85 -5.84
CA GLN A 252 13.68 -13.22 -6.35
C GLN A 252 12.61 -13.99 -5.58
N ILE A 253 12.00 -14.98 -6.23
CA ILE A 253 11.21 -16.02 -5.56
C ILE A 253 12.02 -16.63 -4.40
N GLY A 254 11.38 -16.77 -3.24
CA GLY A 254 12.03 -17.24 -2.00
C GLY A 254 12.81 -16.16 -1.27
N GLY A 255 12.80 -14.92 -1.75
CA GLY A 255 13.43 -13.77 -1.11
C GLY A 255 12.45 -12.83 -0.44
N SER A 256 12.94 -12.06 0.55
CA SER A 256 12.26 -10.89 1.07
C SER A 256 13.17 -9.67 1.09
N PHE A 257 12.57 -8.49 1.02
CA PHE A 257 13.26 -7.22 1.15
C PHE A 257 12.39 -6.21 1.88
N THR A 258 12.97 -5.52 2.86
CA THR A 258 12.31 -4.44 3.60
C THR A 258 12.75 -3.09 3.06
N TYR A 259 11.80 -2.36 2.50
CA TYR A 259 11.92 -0.98 2.10
C TYR A 259 11.78 -0.05 3.31
N TYR A 260 12.47 1.08 3.29
CA TYR A 260 12.36 2.14 4.29
C TYR A 260 11.97 3.46 3.63
N TYR A 261 10.93 4.06 4.18
CA TYR A 261 10.36 5.31 3.71
C TYR A 261 10.16 6.28 4.87
N LEU A 262 10.38 7.56 4.61
CA LEU A 262 9.86 8.63 5.45
C LEU A 262 8.55 9.09 4.84
N ALA A 263 7.48 9.20 5.64
CA ALA A 263 6.19 9.64 5.16
C ALA A 263 6.34 10.99 4.42
N PRO A 264 5.88 11.09 3.16
CA PRO A 264 5.95 12.31 2.41
C PRO A 264 4.84 13.26 2.87
N ASP A 265 4.65 14.33 2.13
CA ASP A 265 3.55 15.24 2.38
C ASP A 265 2.20 14.55 2.20
N ALA A 266 1.18 15.07 2.88
CA ALA A 266 -0.18 14.54 2.78
C ALA A 266 -0.68 14.50 1.32
N GLY A 267 -1.32 13.39 0.97
CA GLY A 267 -1.87 13.21 -0.37
C GLY A 267 -2.17 11.75 -0.70
N THR A 268 -2.76 11.55 -1.87
CA THR A 268 -3.06 10.23 -2.43
C THR A 268 -1.99 9.83 -3.43
N TYR A 269 -1.34 8.71 -3.15
CA TYR A 269 -0.28 8.11 -3.94
C TYR A 269 -0.72 6.71 -4.39
N PHE A 270 0.12 6.06 -5.18
CA PHE A 270 -0.11 4.68 -5.59
C PHE A 270 1.22 3.99 -5.82
N TRP A 271 1.16 2.67 -5.87
CA TRP A 271 2.32 1.82 -5.98
C TRP A 271 2.04 0.60 -6.83
N HIS A 272 3.09 0.04 -7.42
CA HIS A 272 2.98 -1.12 -8.29
C HIS A 272 4.33 -1.85 -8.42
N CYS A 273 4.28 -3.03 -9.04
CA CYS A 273 5.50 -3.72 -9.45
C CYS A 273 6.14 -3.03 -10.66
N HIS A 274 7.46 -2.96 -10.70
CA HIS A 274 8.21 -2.39 -11.83
C HIS A 274 9.02 -3.45 -12.61
N ILE A 275 8.74 -4.73 -12.38
CA ILE A 275 9.17 -5.84 -13.25
C ILE A 275 8.16 -5.94 -14.38
N THR A 276 8.66 -6.00 -15.63
CA THR A 276 7.85 -6.03 -16.87
C THR A 276 6.55 -5.22 -16.78
N PRO A 277 6.62 -3.89 -16.48
CA PRO A 277 5.47 -3.16 -15.95
C PRO A 277 4.15 -3.33 -16.72
N PRO A 278 4.10 -3.30 -18.07
CA PRO A 278 2.84 -3.49 -18.78
C PRO A 278 2.14 -4.82 -18.47
N GLU A 279 2.89 -5.90 -18.22
CA GLU A 279 2.33 -7.20 -17.82
C GLU A 279 1.95 -7.20 -16.34
N HIS A 280 2.85 -6.81 -15.42
CA HIS A 280 2.56 -6.92 -13.99
C HIS A 280 1.44 -5.98 -13.55
N LEU A 281 1.33 -4.78 -14.15
CA LEU A 281 0.22 -3.87 -13.87
C LEU A 281 -1.09 -4.47 -14.39
N GLN A 282 -1.13 -4.87 -15.66
CA GLN A 282 -2.32 -5.45 -16.27
C GLN A 282 -2.76 -6.72 -15.55
N MET A 283 -1.81 -7.53 -15.09
CA MET A 283 -2.10 -8.74 -14.33
C MET A 283 -2.55 -8.46 -12.90
N GLY A 284 -2.50 -7.23 -12.39
CA GLY A 284 -3.13 -6.83 -11.12
C GLY A 284 -2.18 -6.38 -10.00
N MET A 285 -0.87 -6.23 -10.25
CA MET A 285 0.11 -5.80 -9.25
C MET A 285 0.11 -4.29 -9.02
N VAL A 286 -1.06 -3.75 -8.63
CA VAL A 286 -1.32 -2.32 -8.45
C VAL A 286 -2.02 -2.06 -7.11
N GLY A 287 -1.59 -1.01 -6.41
CA GLY A 287 -2.05 -0.70 -5.06
C GLY A 287 -2.10 0.78 -4.77
N GLN A 288 -2.91 1.16 -3.79
CA GLN A 288 -3.06 2.54 -3.37
C GLN A 288 -2.44 2.77 -1.99
N ILE A 289 -1.83 3.94 -1.80
CA ILE A 289 -1.36 4.41 -0.51
C ILE A 289 -1.74 5.87 -0.34
N PHE A 290 -2.14 6.28 0.86
CA PHE A 290 -2.35 7.70 1.13
C PHE A 290 -1.72 8.13 2.43
N VAL A 291 -1.32 9.39 2.47
CA VAL A 291 -0.74 10.03 3.65
C VAL A 291 -1.75 11.00 4.22
N ARG A 292 -2.14 10.78 5.47
CA ARG A 292 -3.05 11.66 6.19
C ARG A 292 -2.27 12.86 6.73
N PRO A 293 -2.86 14.06 6.67
CA PRO A 293 -2.15 15.25 7.07
C PRO A 293 -2.06 15.39 8.58
N ARG A 294 -1.02 16.10 9.00
CA ARG A 294 -0.73 16.35 10.41
C ARG A 294 -1.82 17.13 11.16
N GLN A 295 -2.72 17.88 10.49
CA GLN A 295 -3.80 18.56 11.22
C GLN A 295 -4.69 17.59 11.98
N ASN A 296 -4.85 16.36 11.49
CA ASN A 296 -5.61 15.32 12.19
C ASN A 296 -5.03 15.04 13.60
N ARG A 297 -3.73 15.29 13.80
CA ARG A 297 -3.00 15.11 15.06
C ARG A 297 -2.78 16.43 15.83
N VAL A 298 -3.24 17.57 15.32
CA VAL A 298 -3.19 18.84 16.07
C VAL A 298 -4.17 18.76 17.24
N PRO A 299 -3.80 19.18 18.47
CA PRO A 299 -4.72 19.12 19.60
C PRO A 299 -5.97 19.99 19.37
N ILE A 300 -7.14 19.46 19.73
CA ILE A 300 -8.43 20.17 19.65
C ILE A 300 -8.34 21.55 20.30
N GLY A 301 -8.87 22.57 19.61
CA GLY A 301 -8.84 23.98 20.02
C GLY A 301 -7.55 24.72 19.66
N SER A 302 -6.51 24.03 19.20
CA SER A 302 -5.29 24.67 18.71
C SER A 302 -5.50 25.29 17.33
N SER A 303 -4.82 26.41 17.06
CA SER A 303 -4.86 27.07 15.76
C SER A 303 -4.18 26.21 14.70
N LEU A 304 -4.88 25.91 13.61
CA LEU A 304 -4.34 25.16 12.48
C LEU A 304 -3.23 25.95 11.78
N TYR A 305 -3.47 27.25 11.55
CA TYR A 305 -2.48 28.17 11.00
C TYR A 305 -1.19 28.24 11.82
N ALA A 306 -1.28 28.36 13.15
CA ALA A 306 -0.10 28.44 14.01
C ALA A 306 0.69 27.13 13.99
N SER A 307 0.02 25.97 13.98
CA SER A 307 0.63 24.65 13.85
C SER A 307 1.37 24.49 12.52
N LEU A 308 0.76 24.91 11.41
CA LEU A 308 1.40 24.89 10.09
C LEU A 308 2.61 25.84 10.04
N ASN A 309 2.49 27.05 10.58
CA ASN A 309 3.61 27.98 10.66
C ASN A 309 4.79 27.45 11.50
N SER A 310 4.50 26.68 12.56
CA SER A 310 5.52 25.98 13.36
C SER A 310 6.24 24.91 12.54
N GLN A 311 5.48 24.14 11.74
CA GLN A 311 6.05 23.12 10.85
C GLN A 311 6.99 23.72 9.81
N GLN A 312 6.75 24.93 9.30
CA GLN A 312 7.65 25.58 8.33
C GLN A 312 9.08 25.85 8.87
N GLN A 313 9.34 25.56 10.15
CA GLN A 313 10.68 25.55 10.74
C GLN A 313 11.41 24.20 10.59
N ASP A 314 10.71 23.11 10.24
CA ASP A 314 11.31 21.81 9.95
C ASP A 314 11.90 21.83 8.53
N LEU A 315 13.23 21.74 8.42
CA LEU A 315 13.92 21.81 7.14
C LEU A 315 13.57 20.65 6.19
N ARG A 316 13.01 19.55 6.69
CA ARG A 316 12.62 18.40 5.86
C ARG A 316 11.34 18.64 5.07
N THR A 317 10.40 19.39 5.67
CA THR A 317 9.04 19.59 5.12
C THR A 317 8.72 21.07 4.85
N LYS A 318 9.67 21.98 5.12
CA LYS A 318 9.52 23.41 4.84
C LYS A 318 9.32 23.67 3.34
N CYS A 319 8.27 24.40 3.02
CA CYS A 319 7.91 24.75 1.64
C CYS A 319 8.70 25.92 1.05
N GLY A 320 9.11 26.90 1.85
CA GLY A 320 9.86 28.06 1.35
C GLY A 320 9.13 28.81 0.22
N ALA A 321 9.85 29.17 -0.84
CA ALA A 321 9.30 29.78 -2.07
C ALA A 321 9.22 28.75 -3.22
N ASP A 322 9.08 27.47 -2.88
CA ASP A 322 9.08 26.39 -3.85
C ASP A 322 7.69 26.19 -4.45
N VAL A 323 7.60 26.39 -5.77
CA VAL A 323 6.38 26.14 -6.55
C VAL A 323 6.04 24.66 -6.60
N LEU A 324 6.83 23.76 -6.01
CA LEU A 324 6.53 22.34 -5.81
C LEU A 324 6.01 22.00 -4.41
N CYS A 325 5.89 23.00 -3.51
CA CYS A 325 5.28 22.79 -2.20
C CYS A 325 3.87 22.18 -2.32
N SER A 326 3.69 21.05 -1.66
CA SER A 326 2.45 20.28 -1.57
C SER A 326 1.37 20.98 -0.75
N THR A 327 1.78 21.72 0.30
CA THR A 327 0.86 22.37 1.26
C THR A 327 1.36 23.76 1.65
N PRO A 328 1.12 24.80 0.81
CA PRO A 328 1.62 26.14 1.08
C PRO A 328 0.93 26.77 2.28
N LEU A 329 1.69 27.61 3.01
CA LEU A 329 1.15 28.38 4.12
C LEU A 329 0.08 29.35 3.60
N PRO A 330 -1.12 29.44 4.22
CA PRO A 330 -2.11 30.43 3.88
C PRO A 330 -1.54 31.85 3.99
N LYS A 331 -2.01 32.74 3.10
CA LYS A 331 -1.56 34.14 3.08
C LYS A 331 -1.81 34.88 4.40
N ALA A 332 -2.86 34.51 5.12
CA ALA A 332 -3.20 35.08 6.42
C ALA A 332 -3.86 34.03 7.31
N ASN A 333 -3.74 34.22 8.62
CA ASN A 333 -4.46 33.43 9.60
C ASN A 333 -5.97 33.69 9.46
N ASN A 334 -6.73 32.63 9.17
CA ASN A 334 -8.19 32.68 9.03
C ASN A 334 -8.94 32.40 10.34
N GLY A 335 -8.23 32.18 11.45
CA GLY A 335 -8.79 31.94 12.77
C GLY A 335 -9.31 30.52 12.99
N VAL A 336 -9.11 29.60 12.03
CA VAL A 336 -9.60 28.22 12.15
C VAL A 336 -8.75 27.41 13.13
N THR A 337 -9.44 26.66 13.98
CA THR A 337 -8.86 25.78 15.01
C THR A 337 -9.29 24.34 14.77
N GLN A 338 -8.48 23.38 15.22
CA GLN A 338 -8.88 21.98 15.20
C GLN A 338 -10.17 21.80 15.99
N ALA A 339 -11.19 21.24 15.34
CA ALA A 339 -12.48 20.97 15.95
C ALA A 339 -12.63 19.49 16.34
N VAL A 340 -13.65 19.21 17.14
CA VAL A 340 -14.18 17.86 17.35
C VAL A 340 -15.14 17.55 16.21
N ASP A 341 -15.03 16.38 15.58
CA ASP A 341 -16.08 15.89 14.70
C ASP A 341 -17.24 15.35 15.57
N PRO A 342 -18.41 16.01 15.55
CA PRO A 342 -19.55 15.59 16.37
C PRO A 342 -20.16 14.23 15.93
N ARG A 343 -19.72 13.67 14.79
CA ARG A 343 -20.23 12.42 14.22
C ARG A 343 -19.26 11.24 14.39
N ALA A 344 -17.96 11.49 14.45
CA ALA A 344 -16.96 10.45 14.65
C ALA A 344 -16.79 10.13 16.15
N LEU A 345 -17.27 8.96 16.55
CA LEU A 345 -17.08 8.38 17.88
C LEU A 345 -16.30 7.06 17.76
N VAL A 346 -15.20 6.94 18.50
CA VAL A 346 -14.55 5.64 18.77
C VAL A 346 -14.63 5.42 20.27
N ASP A 347 -15.12 4.27 20.72
CA ASP A 347 -15.28 3.94 22.14
C ASP A 347 -16.03 5.01 22.95
N SER A 348 -17.03 5.65 22.34
CA SER A 348 -17.81 6.77 22.91
C SER A 348 -17.00 8.06 23.17
N VAL A 349 -15.82 8.20 22.57
CA VAL A 349 -14.98 9.39 22.64
C VAL A 349 -15.05 10.16 21.30
N PRO A 350 -15.40 11.46 21.32
CA PRO A 350 -15.36 12.29 20.12
C PRO A 350 -13.96 12.40 19.54
N GLN A 351 -13.85 12.19 18.22
CA GLN A 351 -12.57 12.28 17.51
C GLN A 351 -12.33 13.71 16.97
N PRO A 352 -11.07 14.10 16.74
CA PRO A 352 -10.77 15.32 16.01
C PRO A 352 -11.37 15.28 14.59
N GLN A 353 -11.74 16.45 14.05
CA GLN A 353 -12.15 16.56 12.65
C GLN A 353 -11.00 16.11 11.73
N MET A 354 -11.34 15.34 10.69
CA MET A 354 -10.37 14.86 9.71
C MET A 354 -10.22 15.84 8.55
N TYR A 355 -9.01 15.94 8.00
CA TYR A 355 -8.61 16.81 6.90
C TYR A 355 -7.85 16.03 5.84
N ALA A 356 -7.98 16.42 4.58
CA ALA A 356 -7.30 15.74 3.47
C ALA A 356 -5.86 16.24 3.28
N TYR A 357 -5.61 17.53 3.51
CA TYR A 357 -4.32 18.19 3.25
C TYR A 357 -3.92 19.20 4.31
N ASN A 358 -2.63 19.53 4.34
CA ASN A 358 -2.00 20.40 5.32
C ASN A 358 -1.95 21.90 5.03
N ASP A 359 -3.05 22.53 4.67
CA ASP A 359 -3.10 23.98 4.43
C ASP A 359 -3.41 24.82 5.67
N GLY A 360 -3.72 24.20 6.81
CA GLY A 360 -3.98 24.95 8.04
C GLY A 360 -5.18 25.90 7.99
N ASP A 361 -6.01 25.86 6.93
CA ASP A 361 -7.19 26.71 6.77
C ASP A 361 -8.51 25.96 7.06
N GLY A 362 -8.44 24.62 7.06
CA GLY A 362 -9.54 23.72 7.40
C GLY A 362 -10.55 23.48 6.28
N SER A 363 -10.31 24.00 5.07
CA SER A 363 -11.18 23.87 3.90
C SER A 363 -11.29 22.43 3.38
N THR A 364 -10.29 21.59 3.68
CA THR A 364 -10.23 20.18 3.27
C THR A 364 -10.82 19.21 4.29
N ALA A 365 -11.66 19.70 5.21
CA ALA A 365 -12.31 18.88 6.22
C ALA A 365 -13.28 17.86 5.60
N TYR A 366 -13.28 16.63 6.11
CA TYR A 366 -14.19 15.56 5.71
C TYR A 366 -14.59 14.67 6.90
N ASP A 367 -15.60 13.83 6.70
CA ASP A 367 -16.15 12.96 7.75
C ASP A 367 -15.87 11.47 7.48
N VAL A 368 -15.90 11.08 6.21
CA VAL A 368 -15.62 9.72 5.76
C VAL A 368 -14.68 9.74 4.57
N GLU A 369 -13.67 8.87 4.57
CA GLU A 369 -12.74 8.68 3.45
C GLU A 369 -12.99 7.34 2.73
N TYR A 370 -12.83 7.37 1.40
CA TYR A 370 -12.96 6.21 0.51
C TYR A 370 -11.77 6.17 -0.46
N PRO A 371 -10.86 5.19 -0.36
CA PRO A 371 -9.89 4.92 -1.42
C PRO A 371 -10.59 4.28 -2.62
N ILE A 372 -10.31 4.79 -3.82
CA ILE A 372 -10.85 4.30 -5.08
C ILE A 372 -9.70 4.18 -6.08
N GLN A 373 -9.32 2.95 -6.40
CA GLN A 373 -8.38 2.66 -7.47
C GLN A 373 -9.15 2.29 -8.75
N ILE A 374 -8.84 3.00 -9.83
CA ILE A 374 -9.35 2.74 -11.18
C ILE A 374 -8.33 1.89 -11.92
N HIS A 375 -8.81 0.83 -12.56
CA HIS A 375 -8.01 -0.05 -13.40
C HIS A 375 -8.89 -0.71 -14.48
N GLY A 376 -8.28 -1.40 -15.43
CA GLY A 376 -8.96 -2.15 -16.48
C GLY A 376 -8.27 -3.48 -16.72
N PHE A 377 -9.04 -4.52 -17.06
CA PHE A 377 -8.51 -5.84 -17.43
C PHE A 377 -8.98 -6.23 -18.84
N ASP A 378 -8.03 -6.77 -19.59
CA ASP A 378 -8.23 -7.43 -20.88
C ASP A 378 -8.29 -8.96 -20.66
N PRO A 379 -9.46 -9.61 -20.74
CA PRO A 379 -9.60 -11.04 -20.50
C PRO A 379 -8.69 -11.91 -21.39
N ASN A 380 -8.41 -11.47 -22.62
CA ASN A 380 -7.53 -12.21 -23.51
C ASN A 380 -6.08 -12.13 -23.03
N PHE A 381 -5.67 -10.98 -22.48
CA PHE A 381 -4.34 -10.81 -21.90
C PHE A 381 -4.15 -11.80 -20.74
N HIS A 382 -5.06 -11.77 -19.77
CA HIS A 382 -5.01 -12.67 -18.61
C HIS A 382 -5.08 -14.17 -18.98
N PHE A 383 -5.84 -14.54 -20.03
CA PHE A 383 -5.87 -15.91 -20.53
C PHE A 383 -4.54 -16.35 -21.15
N VAL A 384 -3.89 -15.49 -21.93
CA VAL A 384 -2.59 -15.80 -22.54
C VAL A 384 -1.50 -15.87 -21.46
N GLY A 385 -1.52 -14.94 -20.51
CA GLY A 385 -0.62 -14.89 -19.36
C GLY A 385 -0.78 -16.07 -18.40
N MET A 386 -1.93 -16.75 -18.41
CA MET A 386 -2.12 -18.02 -17.70
C MET A 386 -1.60 -19.23 -18.49
N THR A 387 -1.43 -19.12 -19.81
CA THR A 387 -1.22 -20.27 -20.67
C THR A 387 0.22 -20.38 -21.15
N PHE A 388 0.68 -19.74 -22.24
CA PHE A 388 2.00 -20.13 -22.80
C PHE A 388 2.83 -19.12 -23.62
N ASN A 389 2.43 -17.83 -23.79
CA ASN A 389 3.12 -16.93 -24.75
C ASN A 389 3.39 -15.51 -24.21
N PRO A 390 4.46 -14.83 -24.69
CA PRO A 390 4.64 -13.40 -24.47
C PRO A 390 3.55 -12.62 -25.20
N GLU A 391 3.01 -11.63 -24.51
CA GLU A 391 1.81 -10.94 -24.93
C GLU A 391 2.14 -9.70 -25.76
N ALA A 392 1.39 -9.48 -26.84
CA ALA A 392 1.55 -8.28 -27.65
C ALA A 392 0.79 -7.12 -27.00
N PHE A 393 1.51 -6.26 -26.26
CA PHE A 393 0.93 -5.08 -25.60
C PHE A 393 0.17 -4.14 -26.56
N THR A 394 0.47 -4.18 -27.86
CA THR A 394 -0.22 -3.37 -28.88
C THR A 394 -1.66 -3.77 -29.12
N ASP A 395 -2.03 -5.01 -28.75
CA ASP A 395 -3.37 -5.57 -28.98
C ASP A 395 -4.23 -5.56 -27.71
N MET A 396 -3.68 -5.08 -26.58
CA MET A 396 -4.35 -5.01 -25.29
C MET A 396 -5.60 -4.13 -25.37
N LYS A 397 -6.73 -4.66 -24.89
CA LYS A 397 -8.02 -3.97 -24.87
C LYS A 397 -8.82 -4.36 -23.64
N ASP A 398 -8.98 -3.40 -22.74
CA ASP A 398 -9.77 -3.65 -21.55
C ASP A 398 -11.25 -3.91 -21.89
N LYS A 399 -11.82 -4.85 -21.14
CA LYS A 399 -13.22 -5.30 -21.23
C LYS A 399 -13.91 -5.30 -19.88
N TYR A 400 -13.13 -5.36 -18.80
CA TYR A 400 -13.61 -5.13 -17.45
C TYR A 400 -12.99 -3.85 -16.94
N PHE A 401 -13.82 -2.86 -16.64
CA PHE A 401 -13.38 -1.59 -16.10
C PHE A 401 -13.75 -1.52 -14.62
N LEU A 402 -12.74 -1.31 -13.78
CA LEU A 402 -12.78 -1.68 -12.38
C LEU A 402 -12.69 -0.44 -11.47
N LEU A 403 -13.54 -0.41 -10.44
CA LEU A 403 -13.36 0.42 -9.26
C LEU A 403 -13.03 -0.51 -8.08
N ASN A 404 -11.84 -0.36 -7.51
CA ASN A 404 -11.30 -1.26 -6.49
C ASN A 404 -11.38 -2.74 -6.92
N GLY A 405 -10.96 -3.02 -8.15
CA GLY A 405 -10.93 -4.38 -8.70
C GLY A 405 -12.30 -4.95 -9.07
N ARG A 406 -13.40 -4.19 -8.93
CA ARG A 406 -14.76 -4.64 -9.19
C ARG A 406 -15.42 -3.86 -10.32
N SER A 407 -16.21 -4.55 -11.14
CA SER A 407 -17.17 -3.92 -12.04
C SER A 407 -18.56 -3.90 -11.43
N TYR A 408 -19.39 -2.92 -11.76
CA TYR A 408 -20.80 -2.94 -11.37
C TYR A 408 -21.49 -4.21 -11.93
N PRO A 409 -22.35 -4.90 -11.15
CA PRO A 409 -22.93 -4.50 -9.85
C PRO A 409 -22.08 -4.84 -8.60
N ASP A 410 -20.91 -5.46 -8.74
CA ASP A 410 -20.12 -5.90 -7.60
C ASP A 410 -19.49 -4.74 -6.80
N THR A 411 -19.36 -3.57 -7.41
CA THR A 411 -18.91 -2.33 -6.75
C THR A 411 -19.78 -1.92 -5.57
N VAL A 412 -21.07 -2.30 -5.56
CA VAL A 412 -22.00 -1.99 -4.47
C VAL A 412 -22.11 -3.10 -3.43
N SER A 413 -21.50 -4.26 -3.68
CA SER A 413 -21.48 -5.37 -2.74
C SER A 413 -20.62 -5.01 -1.51
N PRO A 414 -21.15 -5.09 -0.28
CA PRO A 414 -20.39 -4.75 0.91
C PRO A 414 -19.33 -5.81 1.26
N GLY A 415 -18.25 -5.39 1.90
CA GLY A 415 -17.17 -6.28 2.36
C GLY A 415 -16.33 -6.86 1.21
N ALA A 416 -15.33 -7.69 1.55
CA ALA A 416 -14.45 -8.35 0.59
C ALA A 416 -15.17 -9.41 -0.25
N MET A 417 -14.77 -9.55 -1.52
CA MET A 417 -15.20 -10.65 -2.40
C MET A 417 -14.13 -11.74 -2.45
N THR A 418 -14.58 -12.97 -2.63
CA THR A 418 -13.72 -14.14 -2.71
C THR A 418 -13.88 -14.88 -4.02
N THR A 419 -12.78 -15.42 -4.53
CA THR A 419 -12.75 -16.22 -5.76
C THR A 419 -12.15 -17.59 -5.47
N GLN A 420 -12.69 -18.63 -6.10
CA GLN A 420 -12.14 -19.98 -5.95
C GLN A 420 -10.84 -20.10 -6.73
N SER A 421 -9.77 -20.57 -6.09
CA SER A 421 -8.50 -20.89 -6.76
C SER A 421 -8.39 -22.38 -7.12
N THR A 422 -7.27 -22.81 -7.68
CA THR A 422 -7.07 -24.21 -8.15
C THR A 422 -6.98 -25.24 -7.05
N ASP A 423 -6.70 -24.83 -5.81
CA ASP A 423 -6.79 -25.69 -4.64
C ASP A 423 -8.25 -26.00 -4.24
N GLY A 424 -9.22 -25.40 -4.93
CA GLY A 424 -10.65 -25.56 -4.67
C GLY A 424 -11.16 -24.73 -3.50
N THR A 425 -10.33 -23.87 -2.90
CA THR A 425 -10.70 -23.01 -1.78
C THR A 425 -10.98 -21.58 -2.24
N LEU A 426 -11.78 -20.84 -1.45
CA LEU A 426 -12.12 -19.45 -1.71
C LEU A 426 -11.06 -18.54 -1.07
N HIS A 427 -10.41 -17.72 -1.89
CA HIS A 427 -9.40 -16.74 -1.50
C HIS A 427 -9.96 -15.32 -1.63
N SER A 428 -9.52 -14.39 -0.78
CA SER A 428 -9.83 -12.96 -0.90
C SER A 428 -9.11 -12.42 -2.12
N SER A 429 -9.84 -11.83 -3.06
CA SER A 429 -9.26 -11.37 -4.34
C SER A 429 -9.60 -9.92 -4.65
N GLN A 430 -10.74 -9.43 -4.17
CA GLN A 430 -11.19 -8.04 -4.35
C GLN A 430 -11.61 -7.49 -2.98
N PRO A 431 -10.66 -7.00 -2.16
CA PRO A 431 -10.90 -6.75 -0.73
C PRO A 431 -11.79 -5.53 -0.44
N LEU A 432 -11.79 -4.53 -1.33
CA LEU A 432 -12.43 -3.25 -1.07
C LEU A 432 -13.73 -3.06 -1.87
N PRO A 433 -14.84 -2.67 -1.23
CA PRO A 433 -16.02 -2.20 -1.95
C PRO A 433 -15.79 -0.77 -2.48
N THR A 434 -16.68 -0.31 -3.35
CA THR A 434 -16.66 1.08 -3.86
C THR A 434 -17.99 1.79 -3.58
N ILE A 435 -18.85 1.23 -2.74
CA ILE A 435 -20.08 1.91 -2.29
C ILE A 435 -19.72 3.11 -1.39
N ILE A 436 -20.24 4.28 -1.73
CA ILE A 436 -19.95 5.52 -1.01
C ILE A 436 -21.15 5.85 -0.12
N ASN A 437 -20.94 5.92 1.19
CA ASN A 437 -21.98 6.26 2.16
C ASN A 437 -21.62 7.59 2.82
N ILE A 438 -22.44 8.62 2.65
CA ILE A 438 -22.20 9.97 3.19
C ILE A 438 -23.22 10.24 4.30
N PRO A 439 -22.82 10.63 5.52
CA PRO A 439 -23.80 11.05 6.53
C PRO A 439 -24.49 12.33 6.06
N ALA A 440 -25.82 12.43 6.25
CA ALA A 440 -26.59 13.61 5.93
C ALA A 440 -26.02 14.82 6.71
N GLY A 441 -25.77 15.92 6.00
CA GLY A 441 -25.07 17.08 6.57
C GLY A 441 -23.54 16.94 6.58
N GLY A 442 -22.98 15.89 5.98
CA GLY A 442 -21.54 15.60 5.98
C GLY A 442 -20.88 15.57 4.61
N LYS A 443 -19.61 15.19 4.62
CA LYS A 443 -18.72 15.20 3.45
C LYS A 443 -17.95 13.88 3.35
N ALA A 444 -17.83 13.38 2.13
CA ALA A 444 -16.98 12.24 1.82
C ALA A 444 -15.76 12.68 1.02
N LEU A 445 -14.57 12.28 1.47
CA LEU A 445 -13.33 12.37 0.70
C LEU A 445 -13.18 11.11 -0.15
N LEU A 446 -13.10 11.28 -1.46
CA LEU A 446 -12.72 10.24 -2.39
C LEU A 446 -11.24 10.42 -2.73
N ARG A 447 -10.44 9.39 -2.43
CA ARG A 447 -9.02 9.32 -2.76
C ARG A 447 -8.85 8.47 -4.00
N ILE A 448 -8.76 9.10 -5.16
CA ILE A 448 -8.85 8.41 -6.44
C ILE A 448 -7.44 8.26 -7.03
N SER A 449 -7.08 7.05 -7.43
CA SER A 449 -5.88 6.77 -8.23
C SER A 449 -6.27 5.99 -9.49
N SER A 450 -5.56 6.18 -10.59
CA SER A 450 -5.73 5.38 -11.80
C SER A 450 -4.41 4.74 -12.18
N LEU A 451 -4.40 3.41 -12.29
CA LEU A 451 -3.28 2.65 -12.84
C LEU A 451 -3.72 1.85 -14.08
N ASP A 452 -4.80 2.26 -14.72
CA ASP A 452 -5.18 1.74 -16.03
C ASP A 452 -4.03 1.94 -17.03
N VAL A 453 -3.66 0.88 -17.73
CA VAL A 453 -2.52 0.88 -18.66
C VAL A 453 -2.92 1.14 -20.11
N SER A 454 -4.22 1.07 -20.42
CA SER A 454 -4.71 1.08 -21.80
C SER A 454 -5.58 2.31 -22.11
N GLU A 455 -6.33 2.83 -21.13
CA GLU A 455 -7.33 3.86 -21.37
C GLU A 455 -7.30 5.03 -20.37
N TYR A 456 -7.81 6.19 -20.81
CA TYR A 456 -8.18 7.27 -19.89
C TYR A 456 -9.57 7.02 -19.33
N GLN A 457 -9.71 7.22 -18.03
CA GLN A 457 -10.96 6.93 -17.33
C GLN A 457 -11.64 8.21 -16.88
N THR A 458 -12.94 8.31 -17.18
CA THR A 458 -13.76 9.45 -16.76
C THR A 458 -14.81 8.97 -15.78
N LEU A 459 -14.95 9.65 -14.65
CA LEU A 459 -16.05 9.46 -13.71
C LEU A 459 -16.87 10.73 -13.62
N ALA A 460 -18.19 10.58 -13.53
CA ALA A 460 -19.14 11.65 -13.41
C ALA A 460 -20.10 11.43 -12.23
N SER A 461 -20.48 12.52 -11.58
CA SER A 461 -21.59 12.56 -10.62
C SER A 461 -22.58 13.63 -11.05
N LEU A 462 -23.81 13.20 -11.35
CA LEU A 462 -24.90 14.11 -11.75
C LEU A 462 -25.69 14.67 -10.56
N GLY A 463 -25.47 14.13 -9.35
CA GLY A 463 -26.23 14.49 -8.15
C GLY A 463 -25.47 15.44 -7.21
N ILE A 464 -24.31 14.98 -6.73
CA ILE A 464 -23.47 15.73 -5.80
C ILE A 464 -22.27 16.25 -6.58
N PRO A 465 -22.11 17.59 -6.75
CA PRO A 465 -20.94 18.14 -7.42
C PRO A 465 -19.64 17.69 -6.74
N MET A 466 -18.64 17.38 -7.55
CA MET A 466 -17.31 17.02 -7.10
C MET A 466 -16.50 18.28 -6.85
N HIS A 467 -16.06 18.48 -5.61
CA HIS A 467 -15.09 19.51 -5.25
C HIS A 467 -13.68 18.94 -5.38
N VAL A 468 -12.99 19.26 -6.47
CA VAL A 468 -11.61 18.81 -6.70
C VAL A 468 -10.68 19.66 -5.87
N ILE A 469 -9.98 19.03 -4.92
CA ILE A 469 -9.10 19.72 -3.98
C ILE A 469 -7.62 19.49 -4.26
N ALA A 470 -7.27 18.38 -4.90
CA ALA A 470 -5.87 18.05 -5.17
C ALA A 470 -5.72 17.18 -6.41
N LEU A 471 -4.52 17.26 -7.01
CA LEU A 471 -4.08 16.47 -8.15
C LEU A 471 -2.69 15.91 -7.83
N ASN A 472 -2.44 14.62 -8.09
CA ASN A 472 -1.14 13.99 -7.96
C ASN A 472 -0.47 14.23 -6.59
N ALA A 473 -1.19 13.89 -5.53
CA ALA A 473 -0.81 14.12 -4.13
C ALA A 473 -0.51 15.59 -3.77
N ARG A 474 -1.07 16.55 -4.53
CA ARG A 474 -0.78 17.96 -4.35
C ARG A 474 -2.03 18.81 -4.25
N LEU A 475 -2.13 19.55 -3.15
CA LEU A 475 -3.22 20.48 -2.92
C LEU A 475 -3.26 21.59 -3.98
N LEU A 476 -4.46 21.92 -4.46
CA LEU A 476 -4.70 23.00 -5.41
C LEU A 476 -4.64 24.37 -4.72
N ARG A 477 -3.42 24.80 -4.42
CA ARG A 477 -3.06 26.11 -3.92
C ARG A 477 -1.86 26.64 -4.70
N ASP A 478 -1.86 27.94 -4.98
CA ASP A 478 -0.67 28.60 -5.52
C ASP A 478 0.22 29.16 -4.39
N LEU A 479 1.42 29.60 -4.76
CA LEU A 479 2.38 30.23 -3.83
C LEU A 479 1.89 31.55 -3.22
N ALA A 480 0.93 32.22 -3.86
CA ALA A 480 0.32 33.42 -3.31
C ALA A 480 -0.77 33.10 -2.27
N GLY A 481 -1.07 31.82 -2.06
CA GLY A 481 -2.11 31.31 -1.17
C GLY A 481 -3.51 31.43 -1.77
N ASN A 482 -3.63 31.56 -3.09
CA ASN A 482 -4.92 31.57 -3.77
C ASN A 482 -5.47 30.13 -3.85
N ASP A 483 -6.78 30.02 -3.63
CA ASP A 483 -7.53 28.78 -3.77
C ASP A 483 -7.75 28.48 -5.26
N MET A 484 -7.18 27.37 -5.73
CA MET A 484 -7.31 26.88 -7.10
C MET A 484 -8.22 25.65 -7.18
N THR A 485 -8.88 25.27 -6.07
CA THR A 485 -9.88 24.20 -6.07
C THR A 485 -11.06 24.59 -6.94
N TYR A 486 -11.78 23.61 -7.46
CA TYR A 486 -12.93 23.86 -8.33
C TYR A 486 -13.99 22.78 -8.19
N TYR A 487 -15.22 23.15 -8.54
CA TYR A 487 -16.33 22.22 -8.62
C TYR A 487 -16.53 21.75 -10.06
N THR A 488 -16.80 20.46 -10.22
CA THR A 488 -17.10 19.83 -11.51
C THR A 488 -18.12 18.71 -11.32
N ASN A 489 -18.74 18.26 -12.41
CA ASN A 489 -19.58 17.05 -12.41
C ASN A 489 -18.86 15.86 -13.06
N SER A 490 -17.66 16.05 -13.58
CA SER A 490 -16.84 15.00 -14.19
C SER A 490 -15.35 15.22 -13.92
N ILE A 491 -14.63 14.13 -13.71
CA ILE A 491 -13.18 14.06 -13.60
C ILE A 491 -12.65 13.04 -14.59
N THR A 492 -11.48 13.29 -15.16
CA THR A 492 -10.79 12.37 -16.08
C THR A 492 -9.38 12.16 -15.55
N LEU A 493 -8.94 10.91 -15.48
CA LEU A 493 -7.61 10.51 -15.06
C LEU A 493 -7.01 9.55 -16.10
N GLY A 494 -5.75 9.76 -16.45
CA GLY A 494 -4.94 8.77 -17.15
C GLY A 494 -4.29 7.77 -16.19
N GLY A 495 -3.71 6.71 -16.76
CA GLY A 495 -2.81 5.83 -16.01
C GLY A 495 -1.64 6.60 -15.40
N GLY A 496 -1.43 6.43 -14.10
CA GLY A 496 -0.38 7.12 -13.36
C GLY A 496 -0.79 8.49 -12.79
N GLU A 497 -2.08 8.78 -12.69
CA GLU A 497 -2.60 10.00 -12.07
C GLU A 497 -3.43 9.72 -10.81
N SER A 498 -3.48 10.69 -9.90
CA SER A 498 -4.35 10.65 -8.71
C SER A 498 -5.05 11.98 -8.47
N LEU A 499 -6.16 11.93 -7.75
CA LEU A 499 -7.06 13.06 -7.55
C LEU A 499 -7.79 12.89 -6.22
N ASP A 500 -7.87 13.96 -5.43
CA ASP A 500 -8.71 13.97 -4.23
C ASP A 500 -9.91 14.87 -4.45
N VAL A 501 -11.08 14.30 -4.15
CA VAL A 501 -12.39 14.92 -4.39
C VAL A 501 -13.21 14.88 -3.13
N ILE A 502 -13.84 16.01 -2.79
CA ILE A 502 -14.87 16.04 -1.75
C ILE A 502 -16.25 16.01 -2.39
N LEU A 503 -17.07 15.04 -1.97
CA LEU A 503 -18.52 15.06 -2.18
C LEU A 503 -19.18 15.70 -0.98
N ASP A 504 -19.83 16.84 -1.20
CA ASP A 504 -20.39 17.66 -0.14
C ASP A 504 -21.91 17.49 -0.01
N ALA A 505 -22.34 16.73 0.99
CA ALA A 505 -23.75 16.53 1.35
C ALA A 505 -24.19 17.39 2.55
N SER A 506 -23.51 18.53 2.81
CA SER A 506 -23.81 19.40 3.96
C SER A 506 -25.15 20.13 3.85
N ASP A 507 -25.63 20.41 2.64
CA ASP A 507 -26.93 21.03 2.39
C ASP A 507 -28.06 19.99 2.55
N THR A 508 -28.55 19.84 3.78
CA THR A 508 -29.63 18.89 4.12
C THR A 508 -30.97 19.20 3.45
N THR A 509 -31.11 20.36 2.80
CA THR A 509 -32.32 20.65 2.00
C THR A 509 -32.29 19.96 0.65
N LYS A 510 -31.09 19.68 0.12
CA LYS A 510 -30.86 18.99 -1.16
C LYS A 510 -30.55 17.51 -0.98
N TYR A 511 -29.75 17.19 0.04
CA TYR A 511 -29.22 15.85 0.31
C TYR A 511 -29.87 15.28 1.57
N GLN A 512 -31.01 14.62 1.37
CA GLN A 512 -31.82 14.04 2.44
C GLN A 512 -31.44 12.56 2.65
N SER A 513 -31.46 12.13 3.91
CA SER A 513 -31.25 10.72 4.27
C SER A 513 -32.18 9.80 3.47
N GLY A 514 -31.64 8.70 2.96
CA GLY A 514 -32.31 7.73 2.11
C GLY A 514 -32.24 8.01 0.60
N GLN A 515 -31.66 9.15 0.19
CA GLN A 515 -31.41 9.41 -1.24
C GLN A 515 -30.20 8.62 -1.74
N LYS A 516 -30.27 8.24 -3.02
CA LYS A 516 -29.22 7.52 -3.75
C LYS A 516 -28.86 8.30 -5.02
N PHE A 517 -27.56 8.46 -5.22
CA PHE A 517 -26.94 9.02 -6.42
C PHE A 517 -25.94 8.00 -6.99
N TYR A 518 -25.31 8.36 -8.10
CA TYR A 518 -24.33 7.51 -8.76
C TYR A 518 -23.02 8.27 -9.02
N LEU A 519 -21.93 7.52 -8.97
CA LEU A 519 -20.63 7.88 -9.51
C LEU A 519 -20.32 6.87 -10.60
N TYR A 520 -20.21 7.31 -11.85
CA TYR A 520 -20.15 6.40 -12.99
C TYR A 520 -19.43 7.00 -14.19
N THR A 521 -18.95 6.16 -15.10
CA THR A 521 -18.37 6.64 -16.35
C THR A 521 -19.45 7.05 -17.37
N PRO A 522 -19.32 8.23 -18.01
CA PRO A 522 -20.20 8.61 -19.11
C PRO A 522 -19.86 7.88 -20.42
N ASN A 523 -18.75 7.14 -20.49
CA ASN A 523 -18.35 6.35 -21.65
C ASN A 523 -19.16 5.05 -21.69
N LEU A 524 -19.99 4.87 -22.71
CA LEU A 524 -20.92 3.74 -22.79
C LEU A 524 -20.20 2.38 -22.85
N ASP A 525 -19.09 2.32 -23.55
CA ASP A 525 -18.24 1.15 -23.69
C ASP A 525 -17.51 0.77 -22.39
N HIS A 526 -17.35 1.72 -21.46
CA HIS A 526 -16.79 1.47 -20.13
C HIS A 526 -17.88 1.11 -19.09
N LEU A 527 -19.15 1.12 -19.50
CA LEU A 527 -20.30 0.60 -18.73
C LEU A 527 -20.65 -0.82 -19.16
N ALA A 528 -19.64 -1.70 -19.20
CA ALA A 528 -19.77 -3.07 -19.65
C ALA A 528 -18.95 -4.04 -18.80
N ASN A 529 -19.39 -5.31 -18.78
CA ASN A 529 -18.65 -6.45 -18.27
C ASN A 529 -18.45 -7.40 -19.46
N ASP A 530 -17.40 -7.14 -20.25
CA ASP A 530 -17.14 -7.81 -21.54
C ASP A 530 -18.34 -7.84 -22.49
N ALA A 531 -19.11 -8.93 -22.51
CA ALA A 531 -20.27 -9.11 -23.39
C ALA A 531 -21.57 -8.48 -22.84
N GLU A 532 -21.60 -8.07 -21.56
CA GLU A 532 -22.79 -7.52 -20.89
C GLU A 532 -22.76 -5.99 -20.82
N ASN A 533 -23.89 -5.34 -21.11
CA ASN A 533 -24.05 -3.89 -20.99
C ASN A 533 -24.56 -3.49 -19.60
N PHE A 534 -24.34 -2.23 -19.23
CA PHE A 534 -24.75 -1.62 -17.95
C PHE A 534 -24.03 -2.20 -16.72
N GLY A 535 -22.74 -2.51 -16.88
CA GLY A 535 -21.79 -2.90 -15.83
C GLY A 535 -20.65 -1.89 -15.67
N GLY A 536 -19.42 -2.37 -15.45
CA GLY A 536 -18.18 -1.57 -15.53
C GLY A 536 -18.02 -0.50 -14.44
N LEU A 537 -17.48 0.67 -14.82
CA LEU A 537 -17.17 1.77 -13.88
C LEU A 537 -18.42 2.50 -13.42
N MET A 538 -19.12 1.91 -12.46
CA MET A 538 -20.28 2.51 -11.81
C MET A 538 -20.31 2.09 -10.34
N THR A 539 -20.73 3.01 -9.46
CA THR A 539 -21.05 2.72 -8.07
C THR A 539 -22.15 3.67 -7.56
N GLU A 540 -22.64 3.39 -6.36
CA GLU A 540 -23.68 4.16 -5.69
C GLU A 540 -23.10 5.10 -4.64
N VAL A 541 -23.74 6.27 -4.52
CA VAL A 541 -23.51 7.26 -3.46
C VAL A 541 -24.79 7.41 -2.65
N ASN A 542 -24.80 6.89 -1.43
CA ASN A 542 -25.95 6.89 -0.54
C ASN A 542 -25.84 8.02 0.49
N ILE A 543 -26.93 8.76 0.70
CA ILE A 543 -27.05 9.69 1.82
C ILE A 543 -27.67 8.94 3.00
N CYS A 544 -26.89 8.78 4.05
CA CYS A 544 -27.22 7.99 5.24
C CYS A 544 -27.60 8.90 6.40
N LYS A 545 -28.38 8.38 7.36
CA LYS A 545 -28.69 9.14 8.58
C LYS A 545 -27.42 9.35 9.42
N THR A 546 -26.67 8.28 9.60
CA THR A 546 -25.30 8.27 10.13
C THR A 546 -24.48 7.26 9.34
N VAL A 547 -23.16 7.40 9.37
CA VAL A 547 -22.22 6.44 8.79
C VAL A 547 -21.23 6.06 9.87
N ASP A 548 -20.99 4.77 10.04
CA ASP A 548 -19.91 4.30 10.90
C ASP A 548 -18.57 4.63 10.24
N ALA A 549 -17.72 5.40 10.92
CA ALA A 549 -16.49 5.93 10.33
C ALA A 549 -15.46 4.83 10.00
N VAL A 550 -15.56 3.66 10.64
CA VAL A 550 -14.63 2.53 10.49
C VAL A 550 -15.13 1.57 9.42
N THR A 551 -16.30 0.98 9.64
CA THR A 551 -16.92 -0.02 8.76
C THR A 551 -17.59 0.57 7.53
N LYS A 552 -17.74 1.90 7.48
CA LYS A 552 -18.45 2.65 6.43
C LYS A 552 -19.91 2.24 6.26
N THR A 553 -20.50 1.59 7.26
CA THR A 553 -21.88 1.11 7.20
C THR A 553 -22.87 2.26 7.31
N CYS A 554 -23.90 2.21 6.47
CA CYS A 554 -24.96 3.20 6.38
C CYS A 554 -26.08 2.87 7.36
N SER A 555 -26.47 3.81 8.23
CA SER A 555 -27.73 3.69 8.99
C SER A 555 -28.88 4.33 8.22
N THR A 556 -30.00 3.61 8.16
CA THR A 556 -31.24 4.03 7.49
C THR A 556 -32.09 4.95 8.33
#